data_AF-A0AAJ7WWW0-F1
#
_entry.id   AF-A0AAJ7WWW0-F1
#
_cell.length_a   1.000
_cell.length_b   1.000
_cell.length_c   1.000
_cell.angle_alpha   90.00
_cell.angle_beta   90.00
_cell.angle_gamma   90.00
#
_symmetry.space_group_name_H-M   'P 1'
#
loop_
_entity.id
_entity.type
_entity.pdbx_description
1 polymer ?
#
loop_
_entity_poly.entity_id
_entity_poly.type
_entity_poly.pdbx_seq_one_letter_code
_entity_poly.pdbx_strand_id
1 'polypeptide(L)'
;MSSPMETNTDHGIIWRSMISLGQQFYTHLAEGEYSKSEDGVMERHGTGTHRSAGGSIYTGQWKYDKMEGTGRLVYLSGAVYEGSFHDNMYHGTGTYTWPSGVKYIGSFQHNKLKGEGMFTDTEGQEWTGMFHKKAAPGLKLKLNMG
;
A
#
# COMPACT_ATOMS: atom_id res chain seq x y z
N MET A 1 15.71 -22.55 27.46
CA MET A 1 16.53 -21.33 27.26
C MET A 1 16.23 -20.83 25.86
N SER A 2 15.47 -19.74 25.75
CA SER A 2 15.00 -19.20 24.49
C SER A 2 15.78 -17.93 24.17
N SER A 3 16.34 -17.88 22.96
CA SER A 3 16.98 -16.69 22.36
C SER A 3 16.51 -16.59 20.89
N PRO A 4 16.45 -15.37 20.33
CA PRO A 4 15.22 -14.84 19.77
C PRO A 4 15.12 -14.91 18.24
N MET A 5 13.87 -14.79 17.78
CA MET A 5 13.45 -14.69 16.39
C MET A 5 14.26 -13.64 15.61
N GLU A 6 14.87 -14.08 14.51
CA GLU A 6 15.42 -13.20 13.48
C GLU A 6 14.26 -12.42 12.84
N THR A 7 14.18 -11.12 13.12
CA THR A 7 13.31 -10.21 12.38
C THR A 7 13.99 -9.89 11.06
N ASN A 8 13.42 -10.44 9.99
CA ASN A 8 13.79 -10.17 8.61
C ASN A 8 13.46 -8.70 8.28
N THR A 9 14.41 -7.80 8.55
CA THR A 9 14.31 -6.38 8.20
C THR A 9 14.68 -6.26 6.72
N ASP A 10 13.68 -5.98 5.90
CA ASP A 10 13.80 -5.75 4.46
C ASP A 10 14.74 -4.56 4.21
N HIS A 11 16.03 -4.83 3.99
CA HIS A 11 17.04 -3.86 3.55
C HIS A 11 16.79 -3.48 2.08
N GLY A 12 15.69 -2.77 1.83
CA GLY A 12 15.32 -2.24 0.53
C GLY A 12 15.94 -0.87 0.23
N ILE A 13 17.26 -0.72 0.38
CA ILE A 13 17.96 0.46 -0.16
C ILE A 13 18.19 0.19 -1.66
N ILE A 14 17.27 0.63 -2.52
CA ILE A 14 17.51 0.58 -3.97
C ILE A 14 18.46 1.72 -4.35
N TRP A 15 19.76 1.45 -4.28
CA TRP A 15 20.78 2.15 -5.05
C TRP A 15 20.60 1.82 -6.54
N ARG A 16 19.76 2.58 -7.27
CA ARG A 16 19.82 2.66 -8.74
C ARG A 16 19.35 4.02 -9.26
N SER A 17 20.15 5.06 -9.02
CA SER A 17 20.34 6.11 -10.03
C SER A 17 21.73 5.91 -10.61
N MET A 18 21.80 5.54 -11.89
CA MET A 18 23.07 5.26 -12.57
C MET A 18 23.97 6.50 -12.53
N ILE A 19 25.14 6.28 -11.96
CA ILE A 19 26.32 7.12 -12.02
C ILE A 19 26.78 7.16 -13.48
N SER A 20 26.87 8.36 -14.05
CA SER A 20 27.80 8.62 -15.16
C SER A 20 28.14 10.10 -15.23
N LEU A 21 29.41 10.36 -14.89
CA LEU A 21 30.25 11.50 -15.22
C LEU A 21 29.99 12.82 -14.48
N GLY A 22 30.91 13.08 -13.55
CA GLY A 22 31.49 14.41 -13.37
C GLY A 22 30.63 15.41 -12.60
N GLN A 23 31.02 15.60 -11.35
CA GLN A 23 30.87 16.86 -10.61
C GLN A 23 29.46 17.14 -10.03
N GLN A 24 29.40 17.03 -8.69
CA GLN A 24 28.43 17.65 -7.79
C GLN A 24 26.95 17.31 -7.98
N PHE A 25 26.46 16.29 -7.26
CA PHE A 25 25.03 16.24 -6.92
C PHE A 25 24.87 15.80 -5.46
N TYR A 26 24.62 16.78 -4.59
CA TYR A 26 23.97 16.51 -3.31
C TYR A 26 22.61 15.90 -3.62
N THR A 27 22.36 14.68 -3.14
CA THR A 27 21.02 14.12 -3.07
C THR A 27 20.13 15.14 -2.38
N HIS A 28 19.27 15.82 -3.13
CA HIS A 28 18.17 16.56 -2.54
C HIS A 28 17.22 15.52 -1.96
N LEU A 29 17.52 15.08 -0.73
CA LEU A 29 16.50 14.57 0.15
C LEU A 29 15.60 15.78 0.38
N ALA A 30 14.49 15.86 -0.36
CA ALA A 30 13.50 16.89 -0.08
C ALA A 30 13.13 16.72 1.40
N GLU A 31 13.34 17.77 2.19
CA GLU A 31 12.90 17.79 3.57
C GLU A 31 11.42 17.37 3.59
N GLY A 32 11.11 16.25 4.25
CA GLY A 32 9.77 15.66 4.22
C GLY A 32 9.63 14.30 3.51
N GLU A 33 10.71 13.67 3.03
CA GLU A 33 10.71 12.23 2.70
C GLU A 33 11.30 11.36 3.84
N TYR A 34 12.22 11.92 4.63
CA TYR A 34 12.92 11.22 5.72
C TYR A 34 13.09 12.13 6.95
N SER A 35 12.95 11.57 8.16
CA SER A 35 13.38 12.15 9.43
C SER A 35 14.56 11.37 10.02
N LYS A 36 15.25 11.96 11.00
CA LYS A 36 16.32 11.31 11.76
C LYS A 36 15.82 11.01 13.18
N SER A 37 15.89 9.77 13.61
CA SER A 37 15.57 9.35 14.98
C SER A 37 16.65 9.79 15.99
N GLU A 38 16.38 9.66 17.29
CA GLU A 38 17.30 10.07 18.36
C GLU A 38 18.65 9.31 18.34
N ASP A 39 18.64 8.04 17.94
CA ASP A 39 19.82 7.19 17.74
C ASP A 39 20.52 7.43 16.39
N GLY A 40 19.98 8.35 15.60
CA GLY A 40 20.59 8.84 14.37
C GLY A 40 20.28 8.03 13.11
N VAL A 41 19.32 7.11 13.17
CA VAL A 41 18.81 6.36 12.03
C VAL A 41 17.92 7.28 11.17
N MET A 42 18.08 7.22 9.86
CA MET A 42 17.18 7.90 8.93
C MET A 42 15.96 7.01 8.67
N GLU A 43 14.76 7.54 8.86
CA GLU A 43 13.49 6.84 8.69
C GLU A 43 12.57 7.63 7.75
N ARG A 44 11.72 6.98 6.96
CA ARG A 44 10.76 7.68 6.11
C ARG A 44 9.68 8.34 6.94
N HIS A 45 9.36 9.58 6.58
CA HIS A 45 8.30 10.36 7.21
C HIS A 45 7.80 11.42 6.21
N GLY A 46 6.52 11.76 6.25
CA GLY A 46 5.92 12.73 5.32
C GLY A 46 5.33 12.04 4.09
N THR A 47 5.49 12.60 2.89
CA THR A 47 4.95 11.99 1.65
C THR A 47 6.10 11.62 0.73
N GLY A 48 6.07 10.42 0.15
CA GLY A 48 7.14 9.97 -0.73
C GLY A 48 6.80 8.71 -1.52
N THR A 49 7.71 8.35 -2.43
CA THR A 49 7.63 7.12 -3.21
C THR A 49 8.74 6.15 -2.83
N HIS A 50 8.40 4.89 -2.61
CA HIS A 50 9.33 3.81 -2.32
C HIS A 50 9.11 2.64 -3.26
N ARG A 51 10.19 2.06 -3.75
CA ARG A 51 10.18 0.81 -4.51
C ARG A 51 10.84 -0.27 -3.65
N SER A 52 10.13 -1.35 -3.38
CA SER A 52 10.69 -2.48 -2.62
C SER A 52 11.59 -3.36 -3.48
N ALA A 53 12.41 -4.21 -2.84
CA ALA A 53 13.22 -5.21 -3.53
C ALA A 53 12.36 -6.18 -4.37
N GLY A 54 11.14 -6.47 -3.90
CA GLY A 54 10.13 -7.26 -4.61
C GLY A 54 9.46 -6.54 -5.79
N GLY A 55 9.86 -5.32 -6.12
CA GLY A 55 9.37 -4.57 -7.27
C GLY A 55 8.02 -3.86 -7.07
N SER A 56 7.41 -3.97 -5.90
CA SER A 56 6.22 -3.18 -5.55
C SER A 56 6.59 -1.72 -5.36
N ILE A 57 5.67 -0.81 -5.71
CA ILE A 57 5.85 0.64 -5.61
C ILE A 57 4.76 1.20 -4.70
N TYR A 58 5.16 1.86 -3.62
CA TYR A 58 4.27 2.64 -2.78
C TYR A 58 4.49 4.13 -3.03
N THR A 59 3.42 4.88 -3.20
CA THR A 59 3.40 6.35 -3.21
C THR A 59 2.35 6.82 -2.21
N GLY A 60 2.76 7.53 -1.17
CA GLY A 60 1.83 7.97 -0.13
C GLY A 60 2.53 8.49 1.12
N GLN A 61 1.78 8.52 2.22
CA GLN A 61 2.26 9.04 3.49
C GLN A 61 3.06 7.98 4.29
N TRP A 62 4.14 8.43 4.89
CA TRP A 62 5.04 7.66 5.73
C TRP A 62 5.05 8.23 7.14
N LYS A 63 5.17 7.35 8.13
CA LYS A 63 5.40 7.70 9.52
C LYS A 63 6.31 6.66 10.16
N TYR A 64 7.50 7.06 10.57
CA TYR A 64 8.49 6.19 11.21
C TYR A 64 8.72 4.89 10.42
N ASP A 65 9.03 5.04 9.13
CA ASP A 65 9.24 3.94 8.17
C ASP A 65 8.03 3.04 7.87
N LYS A 66 6.84 3.44 8.29
CA LYS A 66 5.59 2.74 7.99
C LYS A 66 4.72 3.52 7.03
N MET A 67 4.06 2.82 6.11
CA MET A 67 2.95 3.38 5.32
C MET A 67 1.82 3.72 6.28
N GLU A 68 1.35 4.97 6.21
CA GLU A 68 0.35 5.56 7.09
C GLU A 68 -0.57 6.46 6.25
N GLY A 69 -1.70 6.92 6.79
CA GLY A 69 -2.53 7.93 6.12
C GLY A 69 -3.07 7.43 4.78
N THR A 70 -2.98 8.22 3.71
CA THR A 70 -3.43 7.83 2.35
C THR A 70 -2.25 7.46 1.47
N GLY A 71 -2.46 6.48 0.58
CA GLY A 71 -1.45 6.09 -0.39
C GLY A 71 -1.96 5.17 -1.49
N ARG A 72 -1.03 4.83 -2.38
CA ARG A 72 -1.20 3.94 -3.51
C ARG A 72 -0.08 2.92 -3.53
N LEU A 73 -0.44 1.64 -3.43
CA LEU A 73 0.48 0.51 -3.50
C LEU A 73 0.23 -0.30 -4.77
N VAL A 74 1.23 -0.33 -5.66
CA VAL A 74 1.25 -1.16 -6.86
C VAL A 74 2.11 -2.37 -6.60
N TYR A 75 1.55 -3.55 -6.77
CA TYR A 75 2.29 -4.81 -6.65
C TYR A 75 2.95 -5.17 -7.97
N LEU A 76 4.04 -5.93 -7.90
CA LEU A 76 4.66 -6.53 -9.09
C LEU A 76 3.68 -7.41 -9.88
N SER A 77 2.70 -8.03 -9.20
CA SER A 77 1.64 -8.83 -9.83
C SER A 77 0.67 -8.01 -10.70
N GLY A 78 0.73 -6.68 -10.65
CA GLY A 78 -0.23 -5.78 -11.28
C GLY A 78 -1.45 -5.44 -10.41
N ALA A 79 -1.57 -6.04 -9.22
CA ALA A 79 -2.59 -5.64 -8.26
C ALA A 79 -2.32 -4.21 -7.76
N VAL A 80 -3.38 -3.47 -7.45
CA VAL A 80 -3.27 -2.09 -6.96
C VAL A 80 -4.18 -1.93 -5.75
N TYR A 81 -3.68 -1.26 -4.71
CA TYR A 81 -4.50 -0.74 -3.63
C TYR A 81 -4.34 0.78 -3.55
N GLU A 82 -5.46 1.49 -3.47
CA GLU A 82 -5.53 2.94 -3.28
C GLU A 82 -6.48 3.21 -2.13
N GLY A 83 -5.98 3.77 -1.04
CA GLY A 83 -6.79 3.95 0.16
C GLY A 83 -5.99 4.32 1.39
N SER A 84 -6.57 4.04 2.55
CA SER A 84 -5.94 4.37 3.82
C SER A 84 -5.00 3.25 4.31
N PHE A 85 -3.90 3.65 4.92
CA PHE A 85 -2.90 2.79 5.53
C PHE A 85 -2.77 3.12 7.01
N HIS A 86 -2.52 2.09 7.79
CA HIS A 86 -2.14 2.21 9.19
C HIS A 86 -1.14 1.11 9.51
N ASP A 87 0.05 1.47 10.02
CA ASP A 87 1.10 0.51 10.35
C ASP A 87 1.40 -0.50 9.22
N ASN A 88 1.65 -0.01 7.98
CA ASN A 88 1.89 -0.84 6.79
C ASN A 88 0.72 -1.70 6.30
N MET A 89 -0.48 -1.56 6.88
CA MET A 89 -1.65 -2.34 6.52
C MET A 89 -2.74 -1.47 5.90
N TYR A 90 -3.52 -2.04 4.97
CA TYR A 90 -4.75 -1.42 4.51
C TYR A 90 -5.72 -1.25 5.68
N HIS A 91 -6.27 -0.06 5.77
CA HIS A 91 -7.17 0.36 6.81
C HIS A 91 -8.23 1.31 6.25
N GLY A 92 -9.28 1.60 7.03
CA GLY A 92 -10.27 2.60 6.67
C GLY A 92 -10.96 2.25 5.36
N THR A 93 -11.09 3.22 4.45
CA THR A 93 -11.67 3.01 3.12
C THR A 93 -10.58 2.89 2.06
N GLY A 94 -10.88 2.12 1.01
CA GLY A 94 -10.00 2.02 -0.15
C GLY A 94 -10.62 1.27 -1.33
N THR A 95 -9.84 1.21 -2.39
CA THR A 95 -10.09 0.43 -3.60
C THR A 95 -8.97 -0.59 -3.76
N TYR A 96 -9.33 -1.86 -3.91
CA TYR A 96 -8.40 -2.90 -4.33
C TYR A 96 -8.77 -3.37 -5.73
N THR A 97 -7.83 -3.26 -6.66
CA THR A 97 -7.97 -3.72 -8.04
C THR A 97 -7.07 -4.93 -8.24
N TRP A 98 -7.66 -6.06 -8.61
CA TRP A 98 -6.93 -7.28 -8.96
C TRP A 98 -6.35 -7.17 -10.38
N PRO A 99 -5.31 -7.94 -10.72
CA PRO A 99 -4.72 -7.92 -12.07
C PRO A 99 -5.72 -8.26 -13.19
N SER A 100 -6.78 -9.00 -12.87
CA SER A 100 -7.87 -9.31 -13.80
C SER A 100 -8.79 -8.13 -14.14
N GLY A 101 -8.62 -6.97 -13.48
CA GLY A 101 -9.50 -5.81 -13.61
C GLY A 101 -10.71 -5.82 -12.68
N VAL A 102 -10.96 -6.94 -11.99
CA VAL A 102 -11.92 -7.01 -10.87
C VAL A 102 -11.51 -5.97 -9.82
N LYS A 103 -12.49 -5.30 -9.19
CA LYS A 103 -12.20 -4.33 -8.12
C LYS A 103 -13.18 -4.44 -6.95
N TYR A 104 -12.70 -4.05 -5.78
CA TYR A 104 -13.50 -3.88 -4.58
C TYR A 104 -13.31 -2.46 -4.06
N ILE A 105 -14.41 -1.80 -3.70
CA ILE A 105 -14.44 -0.49 -3.07
C ILE A 105 -15.19 -0.65 -1.75
N GLY A 106 -14.55 -0.34 -0.63
CA GLY A 106 -15.18 -0.48 0.68
C GLY A 106 -14.21 -0.36 1.83
N SER A 107 -14.56 -0.92 2.99
CA SER A 107 -13.73 -0.79 4.18
C SER A 107 -12.72 -1.93 4.32
N PHE A 108 -11.56 -1.59 4.87
CA PHE A 108 -10.44 -2.48 5.13
C PHE A 108 -10.05 -2.43 6.60
N GLN A 109 -9.70 -3.58 7.17
CA GLN A 109 -9.10 -3.68 8.49
C GLN A 109 -8.02 -4.76 8.47
N HIS A 110 -6.77 -4.36 8.75
CA HIS A 110 -5.61 -5.26 8.77
C HIS A 110 -5.49 -6.08 7.48
N ASN A 111 -5.48 -5.38 6.33
CA ASN A 111 -5.40 -5.96 4.98
C ASN A 111 -6.62 -6.78 4.53
N LYS A 112 -7.73 -6.79 5.29
CA LYS A 112 -8.91 -7.60 4.99
C LYS A 112 -10.12 -6.73 4.70
N LEU A 113 -10.88 -7.12 3.68
CA LEU A 113 -12.19 -6.57 3.37
C LEU A 113 -13.11 -6.68 4.59
N LYS A 114 -13.80 -5.61 4.93
CA LYS A 114 -14.71 -5.53 6.08
C LYS A 114 -15.88 -4.59 5.81
N GLY A 115 -17.04 -4.95 6.33
CA GLY A 115 -18.21 -4.07 6.32
C GLY A 115 -18.84 -3.95 4.93
N GLU A 116 -19.58 -2.87 4.71
CA GLU A 116 -20.22 -2.61 3.43
C GLU A 116 -19.18 -2.30 2.34
N GLY A 117 -19.42 -2.83 1.15
CA GLY A 117 -18.60 -2.54 -0.02
C GLY A 117 -19.30 -2.86 -1.33
N MET A 118 -18.63 -2.51 -2.42
CA MET A 118 -19.03 -2.76 -3.79
C MET A 118 -17.93 -3.53 -4.50
N PHE A 119 -18.28 -4.66 -5.08
CA PHE A 119 -17.42 -5.50 -5.89
C PHE A 119 -17.83 -5.39 -7.35
N THR A 120 -16.89 -5.10 -8.25
CA THR A 120 -17.12 -5.11 -9.69
C THR A 120 -16.39 -6.31 -10.28
N ASP A 121 -17.14 -7.21 -10.93
CA ASP A 121 -16.56 -8.39 -11.57
C ASP A 121 -15.92 -8.07 -12.93
N THR A 122 -15.42 -9.10 -13.62
CA THR A 122 -14.75 -8.97 -14.92
C THR A 122 -15.67 -8.51 -16.05
N GLU A 123 -17.00 -8.65 -15.88
CA GLU A 123 -18.01 -8.22 -16.85
C GLU A 123 -18.51 -6.79 -16.55
N GLY A 124 -18.00 -6.17 -15.48
CA GLY A 124 -18.42 -4.85 -15.05
C GLY A 124 -19.69 -4.86 -14.20
N GLN A 125 -20.21 -6.03 -13.80
CA GLN A 125 -21.38 -6.08 -12.94
C GLN A 125 -21.00 -5.70 -11.51
N GLU A 126 -21.81 -4.84 -10.89
CA GLU A 126 -21.57 -4.32 -9.55
C GLU A 126 -22.40 -5.09 -8.52
N TRP A 127 -21.74 -5.56 -7.46
CA TRP A 127 -22.34 -6.35 -6.39
C TRP A 127 -22.11 -5.63 -5.06
N THR A 128 -23.18 -5.35 -4.32
CA THR A 128 -23.10 -4.64 -3.03
C THR A 128 -23.49 -5.53 -1.86
N GLY A 129 -22.89 -5.32 -0.71
CA GLY A 129 -23.28 -6.02 0.52
C GLY A 129 -22.19 -6.04 1.58
N MET A 130 -22.34 -6.96 2.53
CA MET A 130 -21.44 -7.10 3.68
C MET A 130 -20.29 -8.06 3.37
N PHE A 131 -19.06 -7.57 3.54
CA PHE A 131 -17.83 -8.33 3.38
C PHE A 131 -17.18 -8.61 4.73
N HIS A 132 -16.77 -9.85 4.95
CA HIS A 132 -16.07 -10.30 6.14
C HIS A 132 -14.89 -11.19 5.74
N LYS A 133 -13.72 -10.58 5.52
CA LYS A 133 -12.47 -11.25 5.13
C LYS A 133 -12.62 -12.02 3.80
N LYS A 134 -13.02 -13.30 3.88
CA LYS A 134 -13.18 -14.23 2.74
C LYS A 134 -14.64 -14.56 2.43
N ALA A 135 -15.58 -14.08 3.24
CA ALA A 135 -17.01 -14.34 3.06
C ALA A 135 -17.75 -13.05 2.71
N ALA A 136 -18.70 -13.15 1.79
CA ALA A 136 -19.61 -12.07 1.42
C ALA A 136 -21.03 -12.62 1.24
N PRO A 137 -21.70 -13.02 2.34
CA PRO A 137 -23.04 -13.58 2.26
C PRO A 137 -24.05 -12.51 1.85
N GLY A 138 -24.91 -12.84 0.89
CA GLY A 138 -26.04 -11.98 0.50
C GLY A 138 -25.65 -10.75 -0.31
N LEU A 139 -24.59 -10.82 -1.12
CA LEU A 139 -24.32 -9.79 -2.12
C LEU A 139 -25.52 -9.62 -3.06
N LYS A 140 -25.87 -8.38 -3.33
CA LYS A 140 -26.95 -8.00 -4.23
C LYS A 140 -26.35 -7.41 -5.50
N LEU A 141 -26.76 -7.95 -6.64
CA LEU A 141 -26.46 -7.34 -7.93
C LEU A 141 -27.12 -5.96 -7.98
N LYS A 142 -26.33 -4.92 -8.25
CA LYS A 142 -26.80 -3.57 -8.47
C LYS A 142 -27.28 -3.48 -9.92
N LEU A 143 -28.60 -3.53 -10.08
CA LEU A 143 -29.25 -3.36 -11.37
C LEU A 143 -29.27 -1.87 -11.72
N ASN A 144 -28.47 -1.46 -12.70
CA ASN A 144 -28.61 -0.15 -13.31
C ASN A 144 -29.81 -0.19 -14.26
N MET A 145 -31.00 0.11 -13.76
CA MET A 145 -32.17 0.34 -14.60
C MET A 145 -32.00 1.73 -15.21
N GLY A 146 -31.65 1.77 -16.50
CA GLY A 146 -31.51 2.99 -17.29
C GLY A 146 -32.82 3.73 -17.53
#